data_AF-A0A7Y4ES89-F1
#
_entry.id   AF-A0A7Y4ES89-F1
#
_cell.length_a   1.000
_cell.length_b   1.000
_cell.length_c   1.000
_cell.angle_alpha   90.00
_cell.angle_beta   90.00
_cell.angle_gamma   90.00
#
_symmetry.space_group_name_H-M   'P 1'
#
loop_
_entity.id
_entity.type
_entity.pdbx_description
1 polymer ?
#
loop_
_entity_poly.entity_id
_entity_poly.type
_entity_poly.pdbx_seq_one_letter_code
_entity_poly.pdbx_strand_id
1 'polypeptide(L)'
;MTEFAASEVHIENSSELALLGRALLETQKVEFGLYQVITKLISKHSCEKERKVLSITPEAFLKGSPKELELTLNLYEQVFGDKLPLKTNEIQDFISHRNLIAKNYWRVTGADIKGGEKLANPSVYLKAFIAKCELWTSMLNKPY
;
A
#
# COMPACT_ATOMS: atom_id res chain seq x y z
N MET A 1 14.43 -28.27 -3.61
CA MET A 1 13.11 -28.05 -2.99
C MET A 1 13.25 -28.46 -1.54
N THR A 2 13.21 -27.50 -0.62
CA THR A 2 13.26 -27.78 0.82
C THR A 2 11.82 -27.77 1.30
N GLU A 3 11.29 -28.94 1.61
CA GLU A 3 9.98 -29.10 2.25
C GLU A 3 10.06 -28.48 3.65
N PHE A 4 9.27 -27.44 3.89
CA PHE A 4 9.06 -26.91 5.23
C PHE A 4 8.13 -27.87 5.97
N ALA A 5 8.69 -28.70 6.83
CA ALA A 5 7.93 -29.50 7.77
C ALA A 5 7.08 -28.57 8.65
N ALA A 6 5.76 -28.69 8.55
CA ALA A 6 4.82 -27.95 9.37
C ALA A 6 4.79 -28.56 10.77
N SER A 7 5.59 -27.99 11.68
CA SER A 7 5.39 -28.19 13.12
C SER A 7 4.04 -27.58 13.51
N GLU A 8 3.22 -28.28 14.29
CA GLU A 8 1.94 -27.77 14.79
C GLU A 8 2.17 -26.50 15.62
N VAL A 9 1.93 -25.34 15.00
CA VAL A 9 1.96 -24.03 15.66
C VAL A 9 0.62 -23.87 16.37
N HIS A 10 0.63 -23.72 17.70
CA HIS A 10 -0.56 -23.35 18.47
C HIS A 10 -1.10 -21.98 17.98
N ILE A 11 -2.21 -22.02 17.22
CA ILE A 11 -2.81 -20.84 16.58
C ILE A 11 -3.83 -20.18 17.52
N GLU A 12 -3.41 -19.65 18.67
CA GLU A 12 -4.33 -18.84 19.51
C GLU A 12 -4.67 -17.48 18.88
N ASN A 13 -3.97 -17.06 17.82
CA ASN A 13 -4.17 -15.78 17.10
C ASN A 13 -4.62 -15.94 15.63
N SER A 14 -5.33 -17.03 15.32
CA SER A 14 -5.78 -17.39 13.95
C SER A 14 -6.45 -16.22 13.21
N SER A 15 -7.31 -15.48 13.92
CA SER A 15 -8.05 -14.37 13.32
C SER A 15 -7.17 -13.17 13.01
N GLU A 16 -6.16 -12.85 13.84
CA GLU A 16 -5.30 -11.70 13.59
C GLU A 16 -4.34 -11.97 12.43
N LEU A 17 -3.74 -13.16 12.38
CA LEU A 17 -2.89 -13.55 11.24
C LEU A 17 -3.67 -13.57 9.94
N ALA A 18 -4.92 -14.04 9.97
CA ALA A 18 -5.81 -13.98 8.81
C ALA A 18 -6.12 -12.53 8.40
N LEU A 19 -6.37 -11.63 9.36
CA LEU A 19 -6.56 -10.20 9.09
C LEU A 19 -5.29 -9.56 8.51
N LEU A 20 -4.12 -9.91 9.04
CA LEU A 20 -2.83 -9.40 8.55
C LEU A 20 -2.58 -9.86 7.11
N GLY A 21 -2.79 -11.14 6.84
CA GLY A 21 -2.69 -11.70 5.49
C GLY A 21 -3.66 -11.04 4.52
N ARG A 22 -4.91 -10.81 4.92
CA ARG A 22 -5.90 -10.07 4.12
C ARG A 22 -5.46 -8.63 3.88
N ALA A 23 -4.97 -7.92 4.90
CA ALA A 23 -4.50 -6.55 4.76
C ALA A 23 -3.33 -6.44 3.78
N LEU A 24 -2.39 -7.40 3.81
CA LEU A 24 -1.29 -7.47 2.86
C LEU A 24 -1.78 -7.72 1.42
N LEU A 25 -2.78 -8.58 1.23
CA LEU A 25 -3.36 -8.83 -0.09
C LEU A 25 -4.13 -7.60 -0.63
N GLU A 26 -4.97 -6.98 0.20
CA GLU A 26 -5.71 -5.78 -0.20
C GLU A 26 -4.77 -4.61 -0.52
N THR A 27 -3.64 -4.52 0.17
CA THR A 27 -2.57 -3.57 -0.15
C THR A 27 -2.06 -3.77 -1.58
N GLN A 28 -1.74 -5.01 -1.96
CA GLN A 28 -1.22 -5.30 -3.30
C GLN A 28 -2.22 -4.94 -4.40
N LYS A 29 -3.52 -5.12 -4.14
CA LYS A 29 -4.58 -4.70 -5.08
C LYS A 29 -4.60 -3.19 -5.29
N VAL A 30 -4.47 -2.41 -4.21
CA VAL A 30 -4.40 -0.94 -4.29
C VAL A 30 -3.12 -0.49 -5.02
N GLU A 31 -1.95 -1.07 -4.70
CA GLU A 31 -0.68 -0.77 -5.39
C GLU A 31 -0.80 -1.01 -6.90
N PHE A 32 -1.34 -2.17 -7.27
CA PHE A 32 -1.50 -2.55 -8.67
C PHE A 32 -2.54 -1.67 -9.39
N GLY A 33 -3.67 -1.36 -8.74
CA GLY A 33 -4.68 -0.46 -9.29
C GLY A 33 -4.14 0.94 -9.55
N LEU A 34 -3.36 1.51 -8.61
CA LEU A 34 -2.70 2.81 -8.80
C LEU A 34 -1.72 2.75 -9.97
N TYR A 35 -0.90 1.69 -10.07
CA TYR A 35 0.02 1.50 -11.18
C TYR A 35 -0.71 1.47 -12.53
N GLN A 36 -1.81 0.73 -12.62
CA GLN A 36 -2.60 0.63 -13.85
C GLN A 36 -3.19 1.98 -14.26
N VAL A 37 -3.77 2.72 -13.32
CA VAL A 37 -4.36 4.04 -13.60
C VAL A 37 -3.29 5.02 -14.06
N ILE A 38 -2.18 5.14 -13.33
CA ILE A 38 -1.12 6.07 -13.70
C ILE A 38 -0.48 5.68 -15.03
N THR A 39 -0.26 4.39 -15.30
CA THR A 39 0.25 3.93 -16.60
C THR A 39 -0.69 4.32 -17.76
N LYS A 40 -2.01 4.21 -17.58
CA LYS A 40 -3.00 4.67 -18.57
C LYS A 40 -2.98 6.19 -18.75
N LEU A 41 -2.80 6.95 -17.67
CA LEU A 41 -2.70 8.41 -17.73
C LEU A 41 -1.42 8.86 -18.44
N ILE A 42 -0.29 8.21 -18.15
CA ILE A 42 1.00 8.42 -18.83
C ILE A 42 0.86 8.10 -20.32
N SER A 43 0.25 6.98 -20.70
CA SER A 43 0.14 6.60 -22.13
C SER A 43 -0.70 7.59 -22.94
N LYS A 44 -1.74 8.17 -22.33
CA LYS A 44 -2.58 9.24 -22.91
C LYS A 44 -1.90 10.62 -22.86
N HIS A 45 -0.76 10.77 -22.17
CA HIS A 45 -0.08 12.06 -22.02
C HIS A 45 0.64 12.47 -23.31
N SER A 46 0.55 13.74 -23.71
CA SER A 46 1.12 14.24 -24.97
C SER A 46 2.64 14.46 -24.90
N CYS A 47 3.17 14.93 -23.77
CA CYS A 47 4.60 15.21 -23.58
C CYS A 47 5.43 13.92 -23.44
N GLU A 48 6.35 13.66 -24.38
CA GLU A 48 7.21 12.46 -24.35
C GLU A 48 8.30 12.53 -23.26
N LYS A 49 8.80 13.74 -22.94
CA LYS A 49 9.79 13.92 -21.88
C LYS A 49 9.22 13.57 -20.50
N GLU A 50 8.01 14.06 -20.22
CA GLU A 50 7.31 13.72 -18.97
C GLU A 50 6.94 12.24 -18.92
N ARG A 51 6.51 11.64 -20.05
CA ARG A 51 6.28 10.19 -20.12
C ARG A 51 7.51 9.37 -19.70
N LYS A 52 8.72 9.75 -20.13
CA LYS A 52 9.96 9.05 -19.75
C LYS A 52 10.29 9.17 -18.26
N VAL A 53 10.07 10.35 -17.67
CA VAL A 53 10.30 10.60 -16.24
C VAL A 53 9.29 9.84 -15.36
N LEU A 54 8.06 9.71 -15.83
CA LEU A 54 6.97 9.06 -15.09
C LEU A 54 6.93 7.53 -15.28
N SER A 55 7.65 6.99 -16.28
CA SER A 55 7.70 5.57 -16.60
C SER A 55 8.55 4.80 -15.60
N ILE A 56 7.96 4.48 -14.46
CA ILE A 56 8.57 3.64 -13.42
C ILE A 56 7.99 2.22 -13.47
N THR A 57 8.78 1.23 -13.05
CA THR A 57 8.32 -0.17 -13.04
C THR A 57 7.22 -0.37 -12.00
N PRO A 58 6.35 -1.39 -12.13
CA PRO A 58 5.36 -1.72 -11.11
C PRO A 58 5.96 -1.82 -9.70
N GLU A 59 7.16 -2.39 -9.60
CA GLU A 59 7.88 -2.61 -8.33
C GLU A 59 8.44 -1.30 -7.74
N ALA A 60 8.75 -0.32 -8.59
CA ALA A 60 9.26 0.98 -8.15
C ALA A 60 8.11 1.98 -7.87
N PHE A 61 6.93 1.73 -8.44
CA PHE A 61 5.87 2.71 -8.58
C PHE A 61 5.41 3.36 -7.26
N LEU A 62 5.27 2.55 -6.21
CA LEU A 62 4.98 3.05 -4.86
C LEU A 62 5.88 2.37 -3.86
N LYS A 63 7.16 2.16 -4.15
CA LYS A 63 8.07 1.51 -3.19
C LYS A 63 8.88 2.56 -2.43
N GLY A 64 8.77 2.55 -1.11
CA GLY A 64 9.45 3.51 -0.24
C GLY A 64 8.52 4.01 0.87
N SER A 65 9.03 4.96 1.64
CA SER A 65 8.30 5.77 2.61
C SER A 65 7.60 6.95 1.94
N PRO A 66 6.60 7.58 2.59
CA PRO A 66 5.95 8.76 2.03
C PRO A 66 6.93 9.90 1.72
N LYS A 67 7.96 10.07 2.55
CA LYS A 67 9.02 11.07 2.36
C LYS A 67 9.86 10.80 1.11
N GLU A 68 10.23 9.55 0.88
CA GLU A 68 11.02 9.17 -0.31
C GLU A 68 10.21 9.35 -1.61
N LEU A 69 8.88 9.23 -1.52
CA LEU A 69 7.99 9.32 -2.68
C LEU A 69 7.37 10.72 -2.87
N GLU A 70 7.66 11.68 -1.99
CA GLU A 70 7.04 13.02 -2.01
C GLU A 70 7.22 13.73 -3.35
N LEU A 71 8.43 13.73 -3.91
CA LEU A 71 8.72 14.35 -5.21
C LEU A 71 7.95 13.67 -6.35
N THR A 72 7.87 12.34 -6.34
CA THR A 72 7.14 11.56 -7.34
C THR A 72 5.64 11.82 -7.26
N LEU A 73 5.07 11.86 -6.06
CA LEU A 73 3.64 12.13 -5.86
C LEU A 73 3.27 13.56 -6.24
N ASN A 74 4.10 14.54 -5.88
CA ASN A 74 3.90 15.94 -6.31
C ASN A 74 3.94 16.06 -7.84
N LEU A 75 4.86 15.36 -8.49
CA LEU A 75 4.93 15.34 -9.95
C LEU A 75 3.67 14.71 -10.57
N TYR A 76 3.16 13.62 -10.00
CA TYR A 76 1.89 13.04 -10.46
C TYR A 76 0.72 13.99 -10.29
N GLU A 77 0.62 14.69 -9.16
CA GLU A 77 -0.43 15.67 -8.92
C GLU A 77 -0.32 16.86 -9.88
N GLN A 78 0.88 17.36 -10.16
CA GLN A 78 1.09 18.44 -11.13
C GLN A 78 0.69 18.06 -12.56
N VAL A 79 1.00 16.82 -12.98
CA VAL A 79 0.76 16.37 -14.36
C VAL A 79 -0.69 15.89 -14.56
N PHE A 80 -1.24 15.17 -13.58
CA PHE A 80 -2.54 14.51 -13.73
C PHE A 80 -3.65 15.18 -12.93
N GLY A 81 -3.34 15.87 -11.83
CA GLY A 81 -4.29 16.62 -11.01
C GLY A 81 -5.59 15.86 -10.75
N ASP A 82 -6.70 16.47 -11.13
CA ASP A 82 -8.07 15.94 -10.95
C ASP A 82 -8.34 14.62 -11.69
N LYS A 83 -7.45 14.17 -12.59
CA LYS A 83 -7.56 12.87 -13.25
C LYS A 83 -7.11 11.72 -12.34
N LEU A 84 -6.42 12.00 -11.24
CA LEU A 84 -6.05 10.98 -10.28
C LEU A 84 -7.29 10.52 -9.47
N PRO A 85 -7.52 9.20 -9.35
CA PRO A 85 -8.61 8.64 -8.53
C PRO A 85 -8.48 8.97 -7.05
N LEU A 86 -7.23 9.06 -6.58
CA LEU A 86 -6.87 9.31 -5.19
C LEU A 86 -6.07 10.60 -5.12
N LYS A 87 -6.31 11.38 -4.08
CA LYS A 87 -5.49 12.56 -3.78
C LYS A 87 -4.13 12.16 -3.23
N THR A 88 -3.14 13.04 -3.36
CA THR A 88 -1.78 12.82 -2.85
C THR A 88 -1.75 12.43 -1.38
N ASN A 89 -2.55 13.09 -0.54
CA ASN A 89 -2.65 12.77 0.89
C ASN A 89 -3.22 11.36 1.15
N GLU A 90 -4.16 10.88 0.33
CA GLU A 90 -4.69 9.52 0.43
C GLU A 90 -3.64 8.47 0.02
N ILE A 91 -2.85 8.76 -1.01
CA ILE A 91 -1.75 7.89 -1.44
C ILE A 91 -0.65 7.85 -0.35
N GLN A 92 -0.35 8.98 0.28
CA GLN A 92 0.59 9.05 1.42
C GLN A 92 0.07 8.27 2.64
N ASP A 93 -1.22 8.39 2.97
CA ASP A 93 -1.88 7.63 4.04
C ASP A 93 -1.77 6.12 3.77
N PHE A 94 -2.10 5.71 2.54
CA PHE A 94 -1.94 4.34 2.07
C PHE A 94 -0.50 3.82 2.25
N ILE A 95 0.49 4.56 1.73
CA ILE A 95 1.91 4.18 1.81
C ILE A 95 2.36 4.02 3.27
N SER A 96 1.91 4.91 4.15
CA SER A 96 2.25 4.89 5.59
C SER A 96 1.74 3.62 6.26
N HIS A 97 0.45 3.32 6.09
CA HIS A 97 -0.17 2.13 6.67
C HIS A 97 0.39 0.83 6.08
N ARG A 98 0.59 0.79 4.76
CA ARG A 98 1.25 -0.34 4.09
C ARG A 98 2.64 -0.61 4.64
N ASN A 99 3.45 0.43 4.86
CA ASN A 99 4.78 0.27 5.43
C ASN A 99 4.75 -0.19 6.88
N LEU A 100 3.78 0.29 7.68
CA LEU A 100 3.59 -0.22 9.04
C LEU A 100 3.28 -1.72 8.99
N ILE A 101 2.30 -2.12 8.18
CA ILE A 101 1.83 -3.50 8.08
C ILE A 101 2.92 -4.43 7.53
N ALA A 102 3.56 -4.05 6.43
CA ALA A 102 4.53 -4.91 5.75
C ALA A 102 5.90 -4.97 6.44
N LYS A 103 6.30 -3.93 7.18
CA LYS A 103 7.68 -3.82 7.71
C LYS A 103 7.77 -3.73 9.23
N ASN A 104 6.72 -3.26 9.90
CA ASN A 104 6.78 -2.93 11.33
C ASN A 104 5.70 -3.60 12.18
N TYR A 105 4.77 -4.36 11.59
CA TYR A 105 3.60 -4.86 12.32
C TYR A 105 3.99 -5.66 13.56
N TRP A 106 4.87 -6.67 13.42
CA TRP A 106 5.36 -7.45 14.55
C TRP A 106 6.04 -6.59 15.63
N ARG A 107 6.78 -5.56 15.22
CA ARG A 107 7.46 -4.64 16.14
C ARG A 107 6.48 -3.89 17.04
N VAL A 108 5.32 -3.51 16.50
CA VAL A 108 4.32 -2.70 17.22
C VAL A 108 3.21 -3.52 17.88
N THR A 109 3.11 -4.82 17.60
CA THR A 109 2.09 -5.71 18.18
C THR A 109 2.66 -6.79 19.08
N GLY A 110 3.66 -7.56 18.60
CA GLY A 110 4.15 -8.76 19.27
C GLY A 110 5.52 -8.62 19.94
N ALA A 111 6.38 -7.70 19.48
CA ALA A 111 7.72 -7.54 20.03
C ALA A 111 7.68 -6.77 21.37
N ASP A 112 8.25 -7.32 22.43
CA ASP A 112 8.36 -6.64 23.73
C ASP A 112 9.60 -5.73 23.79
N ILE A 113 9.45 -4.51 23.25
CA ILE A 113 10.51 -3.50 23.23
C ILE A 113 10.18 -2.41 24.26
N LYS A 114 11.06 -2.24 25.25
CA LYS A 114 10.93 -1.21 26.29
C LYS A 114 10.90 0.20 25.67
N GLY A 115 9.84 0.96 25.95
CA GLY A 115 9.63 2.29 25.38
C GLY A 115 9.29 2.31 23.88
N GLY A 116 9.06 1.14 23.28
CA GLY A 116 8.61 1.05 21.89
C GLY A 116 7.13 1.44 21.75
N GLU A 117 6.79 2.08 20.63
CA GLU A 117 5.40 2.34 20.27
C GLU A 117 4.63 1.02 20.13
N LYS A 118 3.43 0.98 20.72
CA LYS A 118 2.52 -0.17 20.69
C LYS A 118 1.23 0.20 19.98
N LEU A 119 0.76 -0.69 19.11
CA LEU A 119 -0.54 -0.57 18.49
C LEU A 119 -1.61 -1.11 19.45
N ALA A 120 -2.48 -0.24 19.95
CA ALA A 120 -3.41 -0.58 21.02
C ALA A 120 -4.43 -1.68 20.67
N ASN A 121 -4.96 -1.69 19.43
CA ASN A 121 -5.96 -2.65 18.98
C ASN A 121 -5.64 -3.15 17.56
N PRO A 122 -4.74 -4.13 17.41
CA PRO A 122 -4.23 -4.52 16.09
C PRO A 122 -5.31 -5.06 15.16
N SER A 123 -6.22 -5.89 15.67
CA SER A 123 -7.35 -6.41 14.89
C SER A 123 -8.32 -5.31 14.40
N VAL A 124 -8.59 -4.28 15.20
CA VAL A 124 -9.44 -3.14 14.80
C VAL A 124 -8.74 -2.31 13.73
N TYR A 125 -7.45 -2.03 13.93
CA TYR A 125 -6.61 -1.33 12.98
C TYR A 125 -6.59 -2.04 11.61
N LEU A 126 -6.35 -3.36 11.60
CA LEU A 126 -6.32 -4.15 10.35
C LEU A 126 -7.67 -4.12 9.63
N LYS A 127 -8.79 -4.28 10.35
CA LYS A 127 -10.13 -4.18 9.75
C LYS A 127 -10.40 -2.81 9.13
N ALA A 128 -10.03 -1.73 9.83
CA ALA A 128 -10.20 -0.38 9.32
C ALA A 128 -9.34 -0.12 8.09
N PHE A 129 -8.09 -0.60 8.09
CA PHE A 129 -7.20 -0.46 6.94
C PHE A 129 -7.68 -1.29 5.73
N ILE A 130 -8.15 -2.52 5.96
CA ILE A 130 -8.77 -3.34 4.90
C ILE A 130 -9.94 -2.60 4.26
N ALA A 131 -10.85 -2.03 5.07
CA ALA A 131 -11.98 -1.27 4.56
C ALA A 131 -11.55 -0.04 3.73
N LYS A 132 -10.48 0.66 4.14
CA LYS A 132 -9.88 1.74 3.33
C LYS A 132 -9.34 1.21 2.00
N CYS A 133 -8.62 0.08 2.00
CA CYS A 133 -8.11 -0.52 0.77
C CYS A 133 -9.22 -0.97 -0.19
N GLU A 134 -10.32 -1.52 0.33
CA GLU A 134 -11.49 -1.88 -0.47
C GLU A 134 -12.13 -0.63 -1.10
N LEU A 135 -12.25 0.46 -0.33
CA LEU A 135 -12.72 1.75 -0.84
C LEU A 135 -11.80 2.28 -1.94
N TRP A 136 -10.48 2.34 -1.70
CA TRP A 136 -9.52 2.79 -2.70
C TRP A 136 -9.56 1.93 -3.97
N THR A 137 -9.59 0.61 -3.82
CA THR A 137 -9.70 -0.34 -4.95
C THR A 137 -10.97 -0.07 -5.77
N SER A 138 -12.11 0.19 -5.11
CA SER A 138 -13.36 0.52 -5.80
C SER A 138 -13.26 1.81 -6.61
N MET A 139 -12.52 2.81 -6.14
CA MET A 139 -12.28 4.06 -6.86
C MET A 139 -11.32 3.84 -8.05
N LEU A 140 -10.29 3.03 -7.87
CA LEU A 140 -9.28 2.71 -8.89
C LEU A 140 -9.86 1.88 -10.05
N ASN A 141 -10.88 1.05 -9.77
CA ASN A 141 -11.52 0.21 -10.77
C ASN A 141 -12.58 0.93 -11.62
N LYS A 142 -12.87 2.21 -11.35
CA LYS A 142 -13.81 2.99 -12.17
C LYS A 142 -13.24 3.17 -13.59
N PRO A 143 -14.06 3.00 -14.64
CA PRO A 143 -13.60 3.21 -16.02
C PRO A 143 -13.24 4.68 -16.28
N TYR A 144 -12.15 4.90 -17.02
CA TYR A 144 -11.53 6.20 -17.36
C TYR A 144 -11.36 6.42 -18.86
#